data_AF-A0A3D1E1V6-F1
#
_entry.id   AF-A0A3D1E1V6-F1
#
_cell.length_a   1.000
_cell.length_b   1.000
_cell.length_c   1.000
_cell.angle_alpha   90.00
_cell.angle_beta   90.00
_cell.angle_gamma   90.00
#
_symmetry.space_group_name_H-M   'P 1'
#
loop_
_entity.id
_entity.type
_entity.pdbx_description
1 polymer ?
#
loop_
_entity_poly.entity_id
_entity_poly.type
_entity_poly.pdbx_seq_one_letter_code
_entity_poly.pdbx_strand_id
1 'polypeptide(L)'
;MIRVTSFLWGFVAAITLLVWSVTAFAQSNVMSVQLGYKVSLGHVDVATTSADWIFGEDTFELSATSRTVGLTDMLRKYRGQIDLSGRVENGRYLPQSLSIAGVSKRRTRQALTMWAPDTGPVTTKREPDLDLEKVFPLSDKHIDGAVDPFSAMLNA
;
A
#
# COMPACT_ATOMS: atom_id res chain seq x y z
N MET A 1 69.04 3.25 -62.70
CA MET A 1 70.18 3.33 -61.75
C MET A 1 69.64 3.82 -60.41
N ILE A 2 70.06 3.20 -59.28
CA ILE A 2 69.87 3.60 -57.85
C ILE A 2 68.41 3.44 -57.35
N ARG A 3 67.94 2.46 -56.54
CA ARG A 3 68.33 1.70 -55.32
C ARG A 3 68.01 2.42 -53.99
N VAL A 4 67.50 1.64 -53.01
CA VAL A 4 67.43 1.84 -51.52
C VAL A 4 66.08 2.41 -51.00
N THR A 5 65.11 1.58 -50.55
CA THR A 5 64.85 0.91 -49.23
C THR A 5 64.40 1.80 -48.07
N SER A 6 63.27 1.46 -47.43
CA SER A 6 63.05 1.32 -45.96
C SER A 6 61.52 1.24 -45.68
N PHE A 7 61.02 0.16 -45.06
CA PHE A 7 60.85 -0.10 -43.62
C PHE A 7 59.72 0.73 -42.97
N LEU A 8 58.66 0.06 -42.49
CA LEU A 8 57.83 0.33 -41.28
C LEU A 8 56.57 -0.58 -41.33
N TRP A 9 56.44 -1.58 -40.43
CA TRP A 9 55.47 -1.63 -39.31
C TRP A 9 54.02 -1.34 -39.75
N GLY A 10 53.06 -2.25 -39.75
CA GLY A 10 52.68 -3.21 -38.70
C GLY A 10 51.32 -2.76 -38.14
N PHE A 11 50.23 -3.50 -38.40
CA PHE A 11 48.98 -3.41 -37.61
C PHE A 11 48.16 -4.69 -37.80
N VAL A 12 48.36 -5.63 -36.87
CA VAL A 12 47.37 -6.68 -36.57
C VAL A 12 46.47 -6.09 -35.49
N ALA A 13 45.25 -5.67 -35.84
CA ALA A 13 44.23 -5.35 -34.86
C ALA A 13 43.27 -6.53 -34.77
N ALA A 14 43.55 -7.43 -33.82
CA ALA A 14 42.62 -8.46 -33.39
C ALA A 14 41.44 -7.79 -32.67
N ILE A 15 40.26 -7.84 -33.27
CA ILE A 15 39.01 -7.37 -32.67
C ILE A 15 38.56 -8.45 -31.67
N THR A 16 38.89 -8.27 -30.39
CA THR A 16 38.27 -9.03 -29.30
C THR A 16 36.94 -8.37 -28.96
N LEU A 17 35.85 -8.98 -29.39
CA LEU A 17 34.49 -8.69 -28.92
C LEU A 17 34.39 -9.08 -27.44
N LEU A 18 34.56 -8.11 -26.55
CA LEU A 18 34.17 -8.24 -25.15
C LEU A 18 32.63 -8.21 -25.12
N VAL A 19 32.02 -9.39 -25.01
CA VAL A 19 30.61 -9.54 -24.64
C VAL A 19 30.50 -9.13 -23.17
N TRP A 20 30.24 -7.85 -22.92
CA TRP A 20 29.76 -7.41 -21.62
C TRP A 20 28.33 -7.90 -21.49
N SER A 21 28.13 -9.03 -20.83
CA SER A 21 26.83 -9.42 -20.31
C SER A 21 26.43 -8.36 -19.29
N VAL A 22 25.72 -7.32 -19.73
CA VAL A 22 25.07 -6.37 -18.82
C VAL A 22 23.95 -7.14 -18.16
N THR A 23 24.25 -7.81 -17.06
CA THR A 23 23.23 -8.22 -16.09
C THR A 23 22.73 -6.91 -15.48
N ALA A 24 21.68 -6.36 -16.06
CA ALA A 24 20.88 -5.34 -15.41
C ALA A 24 20.31 -6.00 -14.15
N PHE A 25 20.90 -5.70 -12.99
CA PHE A 25 20.25 -5.97 -11.72
C PHE A 25 18.99 -5.09 -11.72
N ALA A 26 17.83 -5.71 -11.88
CA ALA A 26 16.56 -5.03 -11.65
C ALA A 26 16.57 -4.60 -10.18
N GLN A 27 16.77 -3.31 -9.95
CA GLN A 27 16.67 -2.73 -8.62
C GLN A 27 15.20 -2.75 -8.26
N SER A 28 14.79 -3.61 -7.32
CA SER A 28 13.41 -3.62 -6.82
C SER A 28 13.12 -2.23 -6.24
N ASN A 29 12.26 -1.47 -6.91
CA ASN A 29 11.96 -0.10 -6.50
C ASN A 29 10.93 -0.19 -5.38
N VAL A 30 11.40 -0.23 -4.13
CA VAL A 30 10.53 -0.07 -2.98
C VAL A 30 10.32 1.42 -2.76
N MET A 31 9.08 1.88 -2.91
CA MET A 31 8.66 3.24 -2.58
C MET A 31 7.92 3.22 -1.25
N SER A 32 8.24 4.16 -0.35
CA SER A 32 7.48 4.35 0.88
C SER A 32 6.94 5.77 0.96
N VAL A 33 5.70 5.89 1.43
CA VAL A 33 5.00 7.18 1.62
C VAL A 33 4.47 7.24 3.04
N GLN A 34 4.91 8.24 3.79
CA GLN A 34 4.44 8.50 5.15
C GLN A 34 3.53 9.71 5.16
N LEU A 35 2.34 9.56 5.73
CA LEU A 35 1.30 10.58 5.75
C LEU A 35 0.83 10.82 7.19
N GLY A 36 0.78 12.09 7.58
CA GLY A 36 0.24 12.52 8.87
C GLY A 36 -0.93 13.49 8.66
N TYR A 37 -2.08 13.15 9.21
CA TYR A 37 -3.29 13.96 9.12
C TYR A 37 -3.73 14.44 10.50
N LYS A 38 -4.12 15.72 10.58
CA LYS A 38 -4.82 16.29 11.73
C LYS A 38 -6.25 16.59 11.32
N VAL A 39 -7.19 16.11 12.12
CA VAL A 39 -8.60 16.43 11.98
C VAL A 39 -8.93 17.47 13.03
N SER A 40 -9.46 18.61 12.59
CA SER A 40 -9.78 19.74 13.45
C SER A 40 -11.23 20.18 13.24
N LEU A 41 -11.86 20.66 14.31
CA LEU A 41 -13.18 21.29 14.26
C LEU A 41 -13.00 22.76 14.67
N GLY A 42 -13.09 23.66 13.69
CA GLY A 42 -12.67 25.05 13.87
C GLY A 42 -11.19 25.13 14.23
N HIS A 43 -10.87 25.73 15.37
CA HIS A 43 -9.49 25.90 15.86
C HIS A 43 -9.04 24.80 16.83
N VAL A 44 -9.81 23.72 16.97
CA VAL A 44 -9.54 22.65 17.95
C VAL A 44 -9.22 21.35 17.22
N ASP A 45 -8.03 20.81 17.48
CA ASP A 45 -7.66 19.47 17.01
C ASP A 45 -8.49 18.41 17.75
N VAL A 46 -9.14 17.53 17.01
CA VAL A 46 -10.01 16.47 17.54
C VAL A 46 -9.40 15.08 17.41
N ALA A 47 -8.64 14.84 16.33
CA ALA A 47 -7.96 13.57 16.10
C ALA A 47 -6.69 13.75 15.26
N THR A 48 -5.78 12.78 15.38
CA THR A 48 -4.59 12.66 14.54
C THR A 48 -4.53 11.25 13.96
N THR A 49 -4.11 11.14 12.70
CA THR A 49 -3.92 9.88 11.99
C THR A 49 -2.53 9.84 11.38
N SER A 50 -1.85 8.71 11.46
CA SER A 50 -0.65 8.41 10.68
C SER A 50 -0.94 7.26 9.74
N ALA A 51 -0.32 7.26 8.57
CA ALA A 51 -0.39 6.18 7.59
C ALA A 51 0.96 6.01 6.93
N ASP A 52 1.48 4.80 6.94
CA ASP A 52 2.72 4.39 6.32
C ASP A 52 2.38 3.42 5.19
N TRP A 53 2.65 3.84 3.96
CA TRP A 53 2.51 3.00 2.77
C TRP A 53 3.87 2.48 2.33
N ILE A 54 3.87 1.24 1.85
CA ILE A 54 5.02 0.60 1.23
C ILE A 54 4.54 -0.01 -0.08
N PHE A 55 5.15 0.37 -1.19
CA PHE A 55 4.90 -0.17 -2.52
C PHE A 55 6.15 -0.92 -2.98
N GLY A 56 6.04 -2.23 -3.14
CA GLY A 56 7.05 -3.07 -3.77
C GLY A 56 6.84 -3.16 -5.28
N GLU A 57 7.52 -4.11 -5.91
CA GLU A 57 7.38 -4.38 -7.35
C GLU A 57 5.96 -4.87 -7.69
N ASP A 58 5.50 -5.91 -6.99
CA ASP A 58 4.18 -6.53 -7.20
C ASP A 58 3.32 -6.52 -5.93
N THR A 59 3.68 -5.72 -4.92
CA THR A 59 2.99 -5.70 -3.62
C THR A 59 2.74 -4.29 -3.13
N PHE A 60 1.72 -4.14 -2.28
CA PHE A 60 1.51 -2.92 -1.53
C PHE A 60 1.03 -3.24 -0.12
N GLU A 61 1.45 -2.41 0.83
CA GLU A 61 1.09 -2.49 2.24
C GLU A 61 0.78 -1.09 2.79
N LEU A 62 -0.15 -1.03 3.73
CA LEU A 62 -0.49 0.14 4.51
C LEU A 62 -0.58 -0.28 5.97
N SER A 63 0.09 0.46 6.85
CA SER A 63 -0.21 0.48 8.28
C SER A 63 -0.60 1.88 8.71
N ALA A 64 -1.74 2.04 9.36
CA ALA A 64 -2.25 3.33 9.80
C ALA A 64 -2.75 3.27 11.24
N THR A 65 -2.53 4.37 11.96
CA THR A 65 -3.04 4.53 13.32
C THR A 65 -3.82 5.82 13.44
N SER A 66 -4.83 5.84 14.30
CA SER A 66 -5.62 7.03 14.58
C SER A 66 -5.89 7.18 16.07
N ARG A 67 -5.97 8.42 16.54
CA ARG A 67 -6.28 8.71 17.95
C ARG A 67 -6.98 10.04 18.11
N THR A 68 -7.89 10.12 19.08
CA THR A 68 -8.40 11.41 19.57
C THR A 68 -7.31 12.16 20.33
N VAL A 69 -7.36 13.49 20.29
CA VAL A 69 -6.42 14.39 20.98
C VAL A 69 -7.14 15.50 21.74
N GLY A 70 -6.42 16.21 22.61
CA GLY A 70 -6.94 17.35 23.36
C GLY A 70 -8.16 17.02 24.24
N LEU A 71 -9.10 17.97 24.30
CA LEU A 71 -10.35 17.82 25.07
C LEU A 71 -11.21 16.65 24.56
N THR A 72 -11.17 16.37 23.26
CA THR A 72 -11.88 15.22 22.67
C THR A 72 -11.37 13.91 23.25
N ASP A 73 -10.06 13.78 23.48
CA ASP A 73 -9.49 12.57 24.10
C ASP A 73 -9.97 12.38 25.55
N MET A 74 -10.12 13.47 26.29
CA MET A 74 -10.62 13.45 27.67
C MET A 74 -12.09 13.04 27.74
N LEU A 75 -12.93 13.58 26.84
CA LEU A 75 -14.36 13.31 26.82
C LEU A 75 -14.70 11.95 26.17
N ARG A 76 -13.99 11.59 25.10
CA ARG A 76 -14.27 10.41 24.29
C ARG A 76 -12.99 9.84 23.67
N LYS A 77 -12.17 9.21 24.51
CA LYS A 77 -10.98 8.48 24.08
C LYS A 77 -11.27 7.43 23.01
N TYR A 78 -10.55 7.51 21.91
CA TYR A 78 -10.53 6.55 20.82
C TYR A 78 -9.10 6.28 20.34
N ARG A 79 -8.78 5.02 20.08
CA ARG A 79 -7.54 4.59 19.42
C ARG A 79 -7.91 3.60 18.32
N GLY A 80 -7.42 3.79 17.12
CA GLY A 80 -7.68 2.91 15.98
C GLY A 80 -6.41 2.51 15.26
N GLN A 81 -6.45 1.36 14.60
CA GLN A 81 -5.40 0.81 13.77
C GLN A 81 -6.01 0.19 12.52
N ILE A 82 -5.34 0.36 11.39
CA ILE A 82 -5.69 -0.26 10.11
C ILE A 82 -4.42 -0.87 9.55
N ASP A 83 -4.51 -2.10 9.06
CA ASP A 83 -3.46 -2.74 8.28
C ASP A 83 -4.08 -3.31 7.01
N LEU A 84 -3.51 -2.99 5.84
CA LEU A 84 -3.97 -3.42 4.53
C LEU A 84 -2.80 -3.97 3.75
N SER A 85 -3.00 -5.07 3.05
CA SER A 85 -2.02 -5.61 2.12
C SER A 85 -2.67 -6.10 0.84
N GLY A 86 -1.89 -6.11 -0.23
CA GLY A 86 -2.31 -6.66 -1.50
C GLY A 86 -1.17 -6.77 -2.51
N ARG A 87 -1.55 -7.15 -3.72
CA ARG A 87 -0.64 -7.30 -4.85
C ARG A 87 -0.97 -6.33 -5.98
N VAL A 88 0.01 -6.02 -6.80
CA VAL A 88 -0.17 -5.28 -8.04
C VAL A 88 -0.01 -6.27 -9.19
N GLU A 89 -1.00 -6.34 -10.07
CA GLU A 89 -0.98 -7.25 -11.22
C GLU A 89 -1.50 -6.52 -12.45
N ASN A 90 -0.70 -6.46 -13.53
CA ASN A 90 -1.04 -5.74 -14.76
C ASN A 90 -1.46 -4.28 -14.50
N GLY A 91 -0.79 -3.60 -13.56
CA GLY A 91 -1.09 -2.23 -13.15
C GLY A 91 -2.37 -2.07 -12.31
N ARG A 92 -3.00 -3.16 -11.88
CA ARG A 92 -4.18 -3.15 -11.00
C ARG A 92 -3.79 -3.49 -9.58
N TYR A 93 -4.28 -2.70 -8.64
CA TYR A 93 -4.16 -2.98 -7.21
C TYR A 93 -5.23 -3.98 -6.78
N LEU A 94 -4.81 -5.13 -6.29
CA LEU A 94 -5.66 -6.22 -5.84
C LEU A 94 -5.48 -6.41 -4.33
N PRO A 95 -6.41 -5.92 -3.49
CA PRO A 95 -6.33 -6.12 -2.05
C PRO A 95 -6.44 -7.60 -1.68
N GLN A 96 -5.74 -8.02 -0.64
CA GLN A 96 -5.72 -9.39 -0.13
C GLN A 96 -6.24 -9.47 1.30
N SER A 97 -5.87 -8.50 2.15
CA SER A 97 -6.26 -8.46 3.55
C SER A 97 -6.47 -7.03 4.03
N LEU A 98 -7.50 -6.80 4.85
CA LEU A 98 -7.76 -5.54 5.53
C LEU A 98 -8.17 -5.84 6.96
N SER A 99 -7.32 -5.44 7.90
CA SER A 99 -7.60 -5.45 9.33
C SER A 99 -7.92 -4.02 9.78
N ILE A 100 -9.04 -3.86 10.50
CA ILE A 100 -9.42 -2.59 11.11
C ILE A 100 -9.74 -2.87 12.57
N ALA A 101 -9.05 -2.21 13.49
CA ALA A 101 -9.28 -2.34 14.92
C ALA A 101 -9.47 -0.97 15.57
N GLY A 102 -10.26 -0.92 16.63
CA GLY A 102 -10.53 0.30 17.38
C GLY A 102 -10.96 0.05 18.81
N VAL A 103 -10.46 0.87 19.73
CA VAL A 103 -10.84 0.86 21.15
C VAL A 103 -11.54 2.16 21.49
N SER A 104 -12.77 2.05 22.00
CA SER A 104 -13.58 3.18 22.48
C SER A 104 -14.33 2.80 23.75
N LYS A 105 -14.39 3.68 24.75
CA LYS A 105 -15.11 3.40 26.02
C LYS A 105 -14.77 2.01 26.63
N ARG A 106 -13.49 1.61 26.58
CA ARG A 106 -12.99 0.29 27.01
C ARG A 106 -13.54 -0.92 26.24
N ARG A 107 -14.18 -0.72 25.09
CA ARG A 107 -14.62 -1.78 24.19
C ARG A 107 -13.73 -1.79 22.97
N THR A 108 -13.13 -2.94 22.70
CA THR A 108 -12.42 -3.22 21.45
C THR A 108 -13.43 -3.68 20.41
N ARG A 109 -13.24 -3.22 19.18
CA ARG A 109 -13.90 -3.74 17.99
C ARG A 109 -12.85 -3.98 16.93
N GLN A 110 -12.95 -5.07 16.22
CA GLN A 110 -12.09 -5.37 15.10
C GLN A 110 -12.86 -6.04 13.97
N ALA A 111 -12.39 -5.84 12.76
CA ALA A 111 -12.87 -6.49 11.56
C ALA A 111 -11.67 -6.92 10.72
N LEU A 112 -11.70 -8.16 10.24
CA LEU A 112 -10.74 -8.69 9.29
C LEU A 112 -11.49 -9.07 8.02
N THR A 113 -11.13 -8.43 6.91
CA THR A 113 -11.63 -8.75 5.58
C THR A 113 -10.52 -9.42 4.79
N MET A 114 -10.83 -10.55 4.16
CA MET A 114 -9.94 -11.29 3.27
C MET A 114 -10.60 -11.41 1.90
N TRP A 115 -9.84 -11.13 0.86
CA TRP A 115 -10.23 -11.36 -0.53
C TRP A 115 -9.56 -12.64 -1.03
N ALA A 116 -10.36 -13.59 -1.50
CA ALA A 116 -9.79 -14.80 -2.08
C ALA A 116 -9.10 -14.46 -3.42
N PRO A 117 -7.91 -15.01 -3.69
CA PRO A 117 -7.27 -14.86 -4.99
C PRO A 117 -8.22 -15.38 -6.08
N ASP A 118 -8.41 -14.58 -7.12
CA ASP A 118 -8.97 -14.98 -8.42
C ASP A 118 -10.43 -15.47 -8.44
N THR A 119 -11.08 -15.67 -7.29
CA THR A 119 -12.39 -16.32 -7.17
C THR A 119 -13.52 -15.36 -6.79
N GLY A 120 -13.19 -14.16 -6.29
CA GLY A 120 -14.15 -13.09 -6.00
C GLY A 120 -14.89 -13.10 -4.65
N PRO A 121 -14.96 -14.16 -3.81
CA PRO A 121 -15.63 -14.05 -2.52
C PRO A 121 -14.79 -13.20 -1.58
N VAL A 122 -15.46 -12.20 -1.00
CA VAL A 122 -14.94 -11.37 0.09
C VAL A 122 -15.51 -11.92 1.39
N THR A 123 -14.65 -12.20 2.36
CA THR A 123 -15.07 -12.67 3.68
C THR A 123 -14.68 -11.65 4.73
N THR A 124 -15.62 -11.27 5.59
CA THR A 124 -15.34 -10.36 6.71
C THR A 124 -15.75 -11.03 8.02
N LYS A 125 -14.81 -11.15 8.95
CA LYS A 125 -15.07 -11.52 10.35
C LYS A 125 -15.01 -10.27 11.22
N ARG A 126 -15.87 -10.18 12.23
CA ARG A 126 -15.94 -9.05 13.15
C ARG A 126 -15.94 -9.54 14.58
N GLU A 127 -15.29 -8.81 15.46
CA GLU A 127 -15.32 -9.07 16.89
C GLU A 127 -15.55 -7.75 17.65
N PRO A 128 -16.55 -7.66 18.54
CA PRO A 128 -17.62 -8.65 18.72
C PRO A 128 -18.49 -8.78 17.47
N ASP A 129 -19.25 -9.86 17.39
CA ASP A 129 -20.25 -10.05 16.34
C ASP A 129 -21.25 -8.88 16.30
N LEU A 130 -21.83 -8.67 15.12
CA LEU A 130 -22.88 -7.66 14.97
C LEU A 130 -24.12 -8.09 15.74
N ASP A 131 -24.62 -7.17 16.56
CA ASP A 131 -25.94 -7.26 17.15
C ASP A 131 -26.99 -6.89 16.08
N LEU A 132 -27.63 -7.91 15.51
CA LEU A 132 -28.58 -7.77 14.41
C LEU A 132 -29.86 -7.01 14.80
N GLU A 133 -30.14 -6.82 16.09
CA GLU A 133 -31.25 -5.98 16.56
C GLU A 133 -30.90 -4.49 16.56
N LYS A 134 -29.60 -4.16 16.53
CA LYS A 134 -29.08 -2.77 16.62
C LYS A 134 -28.51 -2.25 15.30
N VAL A 135 -28.59 -3.03 14.22
CA VAL A 135 -28.10 -2.64 12.90
C VAL A 135 -29.19 -2.84 11.86
N PHE A 136 -29.12 -2.05 10.79
CA PHE A 136 -30.00 -2.21 9.64
C PHE A 136 -29.23 -2.93 8.53
N PRO A 137 -29.82 -3.96 7.91
CA PRO A 137 -29.18 -4.63 6.79
C PRO A 137 -29.03 -3.66 5.61
N LEU A 138 -27.89 -3.74 4.92
CA LEU A 138 -27.71 -3.05 3.65
C LEU A 138 -28.39 -3.88 2.55
N SER A 139 -29.28 -3.24 1.79
CA SER A 139 -29.81 -3.80 0.54
C SER A 139 -28.84 -3.59 -0.61
N ASP A 140 -28.98 -4.33 -1.69
CA ASP A 140 -28.12 -4.25 -2.89
C ASP A 140 -27.97 -2.82 -3.42
N LYS A 141 -29.05 -2.01 -3.42
CA LYS A 141 -29.00 -0.58 -3.81
C LYS A 141 -28.07 0.30 -2.96
N HIS A 142 -27.70 -0.12 -1.75
CA HIS A 142 -26.74 0.60 -0.90
C HIS A 142 -25.30 0.17 -1.18
N ILE A 143 -25.12 -0.98 -1.83
CA ILE A 143 -23.82 -1.60 -2.12
C ILE A 143 -23.42 -1.29 -3.56
N ASP A 144 -24.38 -1.23 -4.47
CA ASP A 144 -24.14 -0.92 -5.88
C ASP A 144 -23.46 0.44 -6.04
N GLY A 145 -22.31 0.44 -6.72
CA GLY A 145 -21.45 1.61 -6.91
C GLY A 145 -20.72 2.11 -5.66
N ALA A 146 -20.83 1.44 -4.51
CA ALA A 146 -20.09 1.82 -3.31
C ALA A 146 -18.61 1.46 -3.46
N VAL A 147 -17.74 2.46 -3.33
CA VAL A 147 -16.28 2.27 -3.30
C VAL A 147 -15.82 2.51 -1.88
N ASP A 148 -15.12 1.55 -1.28
CA ASP A 148 -14.53 1.77 0.03
C ASP A 148 -13.36 2.77 -0.08
N PRO A 149 -13.07 3.55 0.98
CA PRO A 149 -12.04 4.58 0.93
C PRO A 149 -10.65 4.08 0.55
N PHE A 150 -10.32 2.82 0.86
CA PHE A 150 -9.01 2.25 0.53
C PHE A 150 -8.96 1.88 -0.95
N SER A 151 -10.01 1.25 -1.48
CA SER A 151 -10.13 1.01 -2.93
C SER A 151 -10.16 2.30 -3.74
N ALA A 152 -10.74 3.39 -3.21
CA ALA A 152 -10.72 4.69 -3.85
C ALA A 152 -9.30 5.27 -3.93
N MET A 153 -8.50 5.12 -2.87
CA MET A 153 -7.10 5.57 -2.86
C MET A 153 -6.20 4.78 -3.81
N LEU A 154 -6.51 3.50 -4.05
CA LEU A 154 -5.73 2.63 -4.94
C LEU A 154 -6.10 2.78 -6.42
N ASN A 155 -7.24 3.41 -6.73
CA ASN A 155 -7.71 3.65 -8.10
C ASN A 155 -7.52 5.11 -8.57
N ALA A 156 -6.72 5.91 -7.86
CA ALA A 156 -6.50 7.33 -8.13
C ALA A 156 -5.48 7.58 -9.25
#